data_AF-A0A497KNK8-F1
#
_entry.id   AF-A0A497KNK8-F1
#
_cell.length_a   1.000
_cell.length_b   1.000
_cell.length_c   1.000
_cell.angle_alpha   90.00
_cell.angle_beta   90.00
_cell.angle_gamma   90.00
#
_symmetry.space_group_name_H-M   'P 1'
#
loop_
_entity.id
_entity.type
_entity.pdbx_description
1 polymer ?
#
loop_
_entity_poly.entity_id
_entity_poly.type
_entity_poly.pdbx_seq_one_letter_code
_entity_poly.pdbx_strand_id
1 'polypeptide(L)'
;MPRLRLHPFGENGTEWLKRESGAFLWLKKHIGIDIMSSRLLGQDTRMSILAICRREFTDGVLAATASPLYIEGRREGENRVDVTLILDSSTRKLSYQRETLSSGTVSILAVDRGTFEKDVENDWLGGMLVESLLMPYEPLVNEKFLWQQEVKAKKRIIIEIIDNLILEYPEMSRELLIKPEYFMWETITRKASLYPPIICRFINSLEGGISRKVQRIIMPGFEAALKKVEENGVISFSNGYVKINEEYIDVFKGRKLRFLNLLRNVRNSILRHSIEVFPKMMYSLFEDYAAYAKQSVVEGRLSLLELEDTKKLIFIPTSSGLVSLSETLTLSEFAKDVLFGKRGLTVKVERLGGVLNSVYLVSFRDGKNMKRNVVKVFKSWYNLKWLPLALWALGTKGFAVLGKTRLEREYTINRFLSSHGIVVPRIIHVSPTEGLIFQEYVEGESLIQIIRRICSSSEDNDELYSVIRKVGKEIAKVHNLNISLGDCKPENMKLTRDGRICFLDLEQAERGGDQVWDIAEFLYYSGHYAYMSPIKVPKRITENFVKGYLEGRGKAENIRRVKSPKYIKVFSFFTPPHILYVIANTCGKSLDA
;
A
#
# COMPACT_ATOMS: atom_id res chain seq x y z
N MET A 1 -37.86 -1.92 54.01
CA MET A 1 -38.91 -0.97 54.48
C MET A 1 -38.86 0.29 53.61
N PRO A 2 -39.99 0.99 53.42
CA PRO A 2 -40.64 1.32 52.12
C PRO A 2 -40.33 2.76 51.63
N ARG A 3 -40.75 3.34 50.49
CA ARG A 3 -41.93 3.23 49.59
C ARG A 3 -41.59 3.70 48.16
N LEU A 4 -42.37 3.19 47.19
CA LEU A 4 -42.57 3.70 45.83
C LEU A 4 -43.05 5.17 45.77
N ARG A 5 -42.81 5.85 44.63
CA ARG A 5 -43.86 6.47 43.79
C ARG A 5 -43.37 6.84 42.38
N LEU A 6 -44.24 6.59 41.40
CA LEU A 6 -44.14 6.87 39.97
C LEU A 6 -44.72 8.25 39.61
N HIS A 7 -44.06 8.96 38.67
CA HIS A 7 -44.52 9.95 37.66
C HIS A 7 -45.24 11.26 38.08
N PRO A 8 -45.15 12.39 37.30
CA PRO A 8 -45.21 12.45 35.83
C PRO A 8 -44.25 13.44 35.10
N PHE A 9 -44.30 13.35 33.77
CA PHE A 9 -43.73 14.27 32.77
C PHE A 9 -44.05 15.74 33.06
N GLY A 10 -43.08 16.63 32.80
CA GLY A 10 -43.24 18.07 32.77
C GLY A 10 -42.14 18.73 31.93
N GLU A 11 -42.56 19.50 30.94
CA GLU A 11 -41.80 20.25 29.95
C GLU A 11 -40.71 21.14 30.58
N ASN A 12 -39.49 21.17 30.01
CA ASN A 12 -38.59 22.33 30.04
C ASN A 12 -37.36 22.08 29.12
N GLY A 13 -37.60 22.19 27.80
CA GLY A 13 -36.58 22.10 26.75
C GLY A 13 -35.95 23.43 26.33
N THR A 14 -36.14 24.51 27.10
CA THR A 14 -35.85 25.89 26.64
C THR A 14 -34.80 26.65 27.46
N GLU A 15 -34.28 26.09 28.54
CA GLU A 15 -33.25 26.77 29.37
C GLU A 15 -31.80 26.37 29.03
N TRP A 16 -31.56 25.23 28.38
CA TRP A 16 -30.20 24.83 27.97
C TRP A 16 -29.68 25.59 26.74
N LEU A 17 -30.58 26.03 25.85
CA LEU A 17 -30.24 26.75 24.61
C LEU A 17 -29.83 28.22 24.83
N LYS A 18 -30.14 28.82 25.97
CA LYS A 18 -29.79 30.22 26.28
C LYS A 18 -28.39 30.40 26.87
N ARG A 19 -27.77 29.35 27.41
CA ARG A 19 -26.40 29.42 27.98
C ARG A 19 -25.30 29.25 26.94
N GLU A 20 -25.52 28.48 25.87
CA GLU A 20 -24.55 28.35 24.76
C GLU A 20 -24.48 29.60 23.87
N SER A 21 -25.61 30.30 23.70
CA SER A 21 -25.67 31.50 22.86
C SER A 21 -24.96 32.72 23.50
N GLY A 22 -24.85 32.78 24.83
CA GLY A 22 -24.07 33.79 25.55
C GLY A 22 -22.54 33.59 25.44
N ALA A 23 -22.07 32.34 25.49
CA ALA A 23 -20.66 32.01 25.29
C ALA A 23 -20.20 32.27 23.85
N PHE A 24 -21.08 32.03 22.88
CA PHE A 24 -20.82 32.29 21.45
C PHE A 24 -20.73 33.79 21.15
N LEU A 25 -21.53 34.64 21.81
CA LEU A 25 -21.46 36.10 21.67
C LEU A 25 -20.22 36.71 22.36
N TRP A 26 -19.78 36.13 23.47
CA TRP A 26 -18.58 36.59 24.19
C TRP A 26 -17.30 36.29 23.41
N LEU A 27 -17.18 35.11 22.80
CA LEU A 27 -16.11 34.72 21.87
C LEU A 27 -16.02 35.66 20.66
N LYS A 28 -17.17 36.10 20.13
CA LYS A 28 -17.28 37.01 18.98
C LYS A 28 -16.76 38.43 19.24
N LYS A 29 -16.69 38.85 20.51
CA LYS A 29 -16.33 40.23 20.89
C LYS A 29 -14.88 40.38 21.38
N HIS A 30 -14.22 39.29 21.78
CA HIS A 30 -12.86 39.34 22.38
C HIS A 30 -11.79 38.57 21.60
N ILE A 31 -12.17 37.70 20.66
CA ILE A 31 -11.25 37.10 19.71
C ILE A 31 -11.64 37.64 18.35
N GLY A 32 -10.82 38.50 17.76
CA GLY A 32 -10.98 39.01 16.40
C GLY A 32 -10.87 37.89 15.36
N ILE A 33 -11.87 37.01 15.31
CA ILE A 33 -12.07 36.04 14.25
C ILE A 33 -12.97 36.74 13.25
N ASP A 34 -12.34 37.43 12.31
CA ASP A 34 -13.00 37.84 11.09
C ASP A 34 -13.45 36.56 10.38
N ILE A 35 -14.77 36.32 10.31
CA ILE A 35 -15.35 35.22 9.55
C ILE A 35 -15.15 35.58 8.08
N MET A 36 -13.96 35.27 7.56
CA MET A 36 -13.64 35.37 6.14
C MET A 36 -14.68 34.59 5.34
N SER A 37 -15.26 35.23 4.33
CA SER A 37 -16.32 34.68 3.47
C SER A 37 -16.03 33.25 3.00
N SER A 38 -16.92 32.31 3.27
CA SER A 38 -16.83 30.91 2.82
C SER A 38 -17.15 30.70 1.33
N ARG A 39 -17.31 31.77 0.55
CA ARG A 39 -17.69 31.74 -0.87
C ARG A 39 -16.45 31.89 -1.75
N LEU A 40 -16.40 31.13 -2.83
CA LEU A 40 -15.31 31.20 -3.81
C LEU A 40 -15.57 32.30 -4.85
N LEU A 41 -16.83 32.72 -5.02
CA LEU A 41 -17.28 33.77 -5.93
C LEU A 41 -17.99 34.91 -5.19
N GLY A 42 -17.87 36.12 -5.75
CA GLY A 42 -18.69 37.26 -5.37
C GLY A 42 -20.17 37.06 -5.75
N GLN A 43 -21.07 37.68 -4.98
CA GLN A 43 -22.53 37.52 -5.16
C GLN A 43 -23.01 37.98 -6.55
N ASP A 44 -22.45 39.06 -7.07
CA ASP A 44 -22.84 39.62 -8.38
C ASP A 44 -22.37 38.73 -9.54
N THR A 45 -21.17 38.17 -9.44
CA THR A 45 -20.64 37.18 -10.40
C THR A 45 -21.51 35.93 -10.43
N ARG A 46 -21.91 35.43 -9.27
CA ARG A 46 -22.82 34.27 -9.15
C ARG A 46 -24.15 34.51 -9.86
N MET A 47 -24.79 35.65 -9.62
CA MET A 47 -26.07 35.99 -10.26
C MET A 47 -25.93 36.11 -11.78
N SER A 48 -24.83 36.71 -12.24
CA SER A 48 -24.54 36.85 -13.67
C SER A 48 -24.35 35.51 -14.37
N ILE A 49 -23.61 34.58 -13.76
CA ILE A 49 -23.42 33.22 -14.29
C ILE A 49 -24.76 32.48 -14.39
N LEU A 50 -25.59 32.55 -13.34
CA LEU A 50 -26.90 31.90 -13.34
C LEU A 50 -27.84 32.48 -14.41
N ALA A 51 -27.79 33.78 -14.64
CA ALA A 51 -28.57 34.44 -15.69
C ALA A 51 -28.17 33.94 -17.09
N ILE A 52 -26.86 33.83 -17.37
CA ILE A 52 -26.34 33.27 -18.62
C ILE A 52 -26.78 31.82 -18.77
N CYS A 53 -26.60 30.99 -17.74
CA CYS A 53 -26.99 29.57 -17.80
C CYS A 53 -28.49 29.40 -18.14
N ARG A 54 -29.36 30.22 -17.56
CA ARG A 54 -30.81 30.18 -17.84
C ARG A 54 -31.18 30.69 -19.22
N ARG A 55 -30.39 31.61 -19.78
CA ARG A 55 -30.59 32.17 -21.12
C ARG A 55 -30.18 31.17 -22.20
N GLU A 56 -29.02 30.54 -22.04
CA GLU A 56 -28.43 29.65 -23.05
C GLU A 56 -28.98 28.22 -23.00
N PHE A 57 -29.45 27.78 -21.83
CA PHE A 57 -29.98 26.44 -21.59
C PHE A 57 -31.41 26.52 -21.08
N THR A 58 -32.36 26.31 -22.00
CA THR A 58 -33.81 26.33 -21.73
C THR A 58 -34.32 25.04 -21.08
N ASP A 59 -33.54 23.96 -21.19
CA ASP A 59 -33.74 22.72 -20.45
C ASP A 59 -33.64 22.98 -18.93
N GLY A 60 -34.50 22.37 -18.13
CA GLY A 60 -34.51 22.56 -16.67
C GLY A 60 -33.13 22.28 -16.06
N VAL A 61 -32.58 23.26 -15.33
CA VAL A 61 -31.29 23.13 -14.64
C VAL A 61 -31.48 22.32 -13.35
N LEU A 62 -30.97 21.09 -13.31
CA LEU A 62 -31.02 20.22 -12.14
C LEU A 62 -29.99 20.66 -11.09
N ALA A 63 -28.75 20.91 -11.50
CA ALA A 63 -27.67 21.33 -10.63
C ALA A 63 -26.59 22.10 -11.41
N ALA A 64 -25.78 22.89 -10.71
CA ALA A 64 -24.72 23.67 -11.33
C ALA A 64 -23.56 23.90 -10.35
N THR A 65 -22.33 23.73 -10.81
CA THR A 65 -21.10 24.07 -10.07
C THR A 65 -20.34 25.17 -10.77
N ALA A 66 -19.59 25.97 -10.01
CA ALA A 66 -18.64 26.92 -10.54
C ALA A 66 -17.29 26.78 -9.86
N SER A 67 -16.23 26.74 -10.66
CA SER A 67 -14.84 26.64 -10.21
C SER A 67 -14.10 27.87 -10.71
N PRO A 68 -13.82 28.88 -9.85
CA PRO A 68 -12.99 30.00 -10.23
C PRO A 68 -11.54 29.56 -10.44
N LEU A 69 -10.93 29.99 -11.54
CA LEU A 69 -9.49 29.87 -11.77
C LEU A 69 -8.84 31.18 -11.34
N TYR A 70 -8.06 31.13 -10.25
CA TYR A 70 -7.25 32.26 -9.82
C TYR A 70 -5.78 31.99 -10.19
N ILE A 71 -5.25 32.79 -11.12
CA ILE A 71 -3.82 32.81 -11.46
C ILE A 71 -3.35 34.24 -11.16
N GLU A 72 -2.49 34.41 -10.15
CA GLU A 72 -1.97 35.73 -9.79
C GLU A 72 -1.06 36.28 -10.90
N GLY A 73 -1.25 37.55 -11.29
CA GLY A 73 -0.53 38.17 -12.40
C GLY A 73 -1.31 38.27 -13.72
N ARG A 74 -2.53 37.69 -13.79
CA ARG A 74 -3.48 37.99 -14.87
C ARG A 74 -3.99 39.44 -14.78
N ARG A 75 -4.16 40.11 -15.93
CA ARG A 75 -4.73 41.48 -15.96
C ARG A 75 -6.17 41.45 -15.46
N GLU A 76 -6.64 42.52 -14.79
CA GLU A 76 -8.07 42.71 -14.50
C GLU A 76 -8.86 42.56 -15.82
N GLY A 77 -9.72 41.54 -15.91
CA GLY A 77 -10.44 41.14 -17.13
C GLY A 77 -10.12 39.74 -17.66
N GLU A 78 -9.06 39.07 -17.17
CA GLU A 78 -8.70 37.71 -17.60
C GLU A 78 -9.16 36.60 -16.63
N ASN A 79 -9.95 36.92 -15.60
CA ASN A 79 -10.45 35.92 -14.65
C ASN A 79 -11.40 34.94 -15.36
N ARG A 80 -11.20 33.63 -15.17
CA ARG A 80 -12.07 32.61 -15.76
C ARG A 80 -12.83 31.83 -14.70
N VAL A 81 -14.11 31.57 -14.97
CA VAL A 81 -14.94 30.67 -14.16
C VAL A 81 -15.39 29.51 -15.02
N ASP A 82 -15.00 28.30 -14.65
CA ASP A 82 -15.48 27.09 -15.30
C ASP A 82 -16.77 26.64 -14.60
N VAL A 83 -17.84 26.43 -15.37
CA VAL A 83 -19.17 26.07 -14.88
C VAL A 83 -19.55 24.71 -15.42
N THR A 84 -19.89 23.77 -14.54
CA THR A 84 -20.50 22.49 -14.96
C THR A 84 -21.99 22.57 -14.69
N LEU A 85 -22.79 22.50 -15.76
CA LEU A 85 -24.25 22.59 -15.72
C LEU A 85 -24.85 21.20 -15.96
N ILE A 86 -25.70 20.74 -15.05
CA ILE A 86 -26.36 19.43 -15.14
C ILE A 86 -27.84 19.68 -15.43
N LEU A 87 -28.28 19.20 -16.60
CA LEU A 87 -29.63 19.41 -17.13
C LEU A 87 -30.53 18.20 -16.83
N ASP A 88 -31.82 18.45 -16.60
CA ASP A 88 -32.82 17.41 -16.34
C ASP A 88 -33.27 16.68 -17.62
N SER A 89 -32.94 17.23 -18.79
CA SER A 89 -33.37 16.79 -20.13
C SER A 89 -32.29 15.99 -20.88
N SER A 90 -32.74 15.02 -21.70
CA SER A 90 -31.89 14.09 -22.46
C SER A 90 -31.64 14.49 -23.92
N THR A 91 -32.05 15.68 -24.35
CA THR A 91 -31.95 16.11 -25.76
C THR A 91 -30.52 16.51 -26.16
N ARG A 92 -29.73 17.04 -25.21
CA ARG A 92 -28.31 17.39 -25.39
C ARG A 92 -27.44 16.59 -24.42
N LYS A 93 -26.71 15.60 -24.93
CA LYS A 93 -25.86 14.74 -24.09
C LYS A 93 -24.66 15.46 -23.49
N LEU A 94 -24.04 16.36 -24.25
CA LEU A 94 -22.86 17.12 -23.83
C LEU A 94 -22.71 18.36 -24.73
N SER A 95 -22.44 19.52 -24.16
CA SER A 95 -22.16 20.75 -24.92
C SER A 95 -21.23 21.68 -24.15
N TYR A 96 -20.49 22.51 -24.87
CA TYR A 96 -19.54 23.47 -24.29
C TYR A 96 -19.70 24.84 -24.97
N GLN A 97 -19.76 25.88 -24.16
CA GLN A 97 -19.91 27.28 -24.59
C GLN A 97 -18.98 28.18 -23.77
N ARG A 98 -18.61 29.33 -24.34
CA ARG A 98 -17.77 30.34 -23.69
C ARG A 98 -18.44 31.70 -23.85
N GLU A 99 -18.61 32.42 -22.75
CA GLU A 99 -19.30 33.71 -22.68
C GLU A 99 -18.42 34.74 -21.97
N THR A 100 -18.52 36.01 -22.35
CA THR A 100 -17.77 37.11 -21.73
C THR A 100 -18.63 37.80 -20.66
N LEU A 101 -18.05 38.02 -19.48
CA LEU A 101 -18.59 38.81 -18.39
C LEU A 101 -17.80 40.12 -18.23
N SER A 102 -18.40 41.12 -17.59
CA SER A 102 -17.69 42.34 -17.19
C SER A 102 -16.50 42.05 -16.26
N SER A 103 -16.55 40.94 -15.51
CA SER A 103 -15.50 40.49 -14.60
C SER A 103 -14.55 39.44 -15.18
N GLY A 104 -14.69 39.04 -16.46
CA GLY A 104 -13.85 38.01 -17.08
C GLY A 104 -14.55 37.10 -18.10
N THR A 105 -14.19 35.82 -18.14
CA THR A 105 -14.76 34.82 -19.07
C THR A 105 -15.41 33.66 -18.32
N VAL A 106 -16.54 33.14 -18.81
CA VAL A 106 -17.19 31.94 -18.28
C VAL A 106 -17.14 30.84 -19.31
N SER A 107 -16.64 29.67 -18.93
CA SER A 107 -16.68 28.45 -19.75
C SER A 107 -17.76 27.53 -19.19
N ILE A 108 -18.81 27.24 -19.95
CA ILE A 108 -19.95 26.43 -19.51
C ILE A 108 -19.90 25.07 -20.19
N LEU A 109 -19.74 24.01 -19.40
CA LEU A 109 -19.89 22.63 -19.81
C LEU A 109 -21.27 22.13 -19.35
N ALA A 110 -22.19 21.92 -20.28
CA ALA A 110 -23.54 21.42 -19.98
C ALA A 110 -23.70 19.95 -20.37
N VAL A 111 -24.32 19.16 -19.49
CA VAL A 111 -24.46 17.71 -19.62
C VAL A 111 -25.82 17.24 -19.11
N ASP A 112 -26.41 16.23 -19.75
CA ASP A 112 -27.62 15.60 -19.23
C ASP A 112 -27.34 14.78 -17.96
N ARG A 113 -28.33 14.72 -17.06
CA ARG A 113 -28.24 13.98 -15.79
C ARG A 113 -27.76 12.53 -15.97
N GLY A 114 -28.30 11.81 -16.94
CA GLY A 114 -27.99 10.39 -17.13
C GLY A 114 -26.54 10.15 -17.56
N THR A 115 -26.00 11.02 -18.41
CA THR A 115 -24.58 11.00 -18.78
C THR A 115 -23.69 11.36 -17.60
N PHE A 116 -24.06 12.37 -16.81
CA PHE A 116 -23.29 12.77 -15.62
C PHE A 116 -23.23 11.66 -14.57
N GLU A 117 -24.38 11.08 -14.20
CA GLU A 117 -24.46 10.00 -13.20
C GLU A 117 -23.68 8.75 -13.66
N LYS A 118 -23.67 8.44 -14.98
CA LYS A 118 -22.86 7.35 -15.53
C LYS A 118 -21.36 7.60 -15.43
N ASP A 119 -20.91 8.84 -15.61
CA ASP A 119 -19.48 9.20 -15.43
C ASP A 119 -19.07 9.13 -13.96
N VAL A 120 -19.96 9.54 -13.03
CA VAL A 120 -19.77 9.38 -11.58
C VAL A 120 -19.62 7.91 -11.20
N GLU A 121 -20.51 7.04 -11.71
CA GLU A 121 -20.55 5.62 -11.36
C GLU A 121 -19.44 4.78 -12.00
N ASN A 122 -19.09 5.04 -13.26
CA ASN A 122 -18.32 4.10 -14.07
C ASN A 122 -17.17 4.75 -14.87
N ASP A 123 -16.85 6.02 -14.62
CA ASP A 123 -15.80 6.74 -15.37
C ASP A 123 -16.05 6.74 -16.89
N TRP A 124 -17.32 6.80 -17.29
CA TRP A 124 -17.77 6.56 -18.66
C TRP A 124 -17.10 7.47 -19.72
N LEU A 125 -16.68 8.67 -19.33
CA LEU A 125 -15.92 9.64 -20.14
C LEU A 125 -14.49 9.85 -19.60
N GLY A 126 -13.93 8.89 -18.86
CA GLY A 126 -12.64 9.02 -18.18
C GLY A 126 -12.69 9.96 -16.96
N GLY A 127 -13.89 10.20 -16.42
CA GLY A 127 -14.09 11.02 -15.23
C GLY A 127 -13.83 12.50 -15.48
N MET A 128 -14.06 12.95 -16.72
CA MET A 128 -13.92 14.33 -17.16
C MET A 128 -14.99 15.23 -16.52
N LEU A 129 -16.23 14.74 -16.39
CA LEU A 129 -17.33 15.52 -15.82
C LEU A 129 -17.25 15.60 -14.30
N VAL A 130 -16.74 14.53 -13.71
CA VAL A 130 -16.54 14.37 -12.27
C VAL A 130 -15.42 15.25 -11.74
N GLU A 131 -14.50 15.70 -12.61
CA GLU A 131 -13.35 16.54 -12.26
C GLU A 131 -13.75 17.76 -11.42
N SER A 132 -14.84 18.45 -11.78
CA SER A 132 -15.30 19.63 -11.05
C SER A 132 -15.69 19.33 -9.60
N LEU A 133 -16.07 18.09 -9.28
CA LEU A 133 -16.41 17.65 -7.92
C LEU A 133 -15.20 17.11 -7.13
N LEU A 134 -14.09 16.82 -7.80
CA LEU A 134 -12.84 16.40 -7.15
C LEU A 134 -12.00 17.59 -6.69
N MET A 135 -12.27 18.77 -7.26
CA MET A 135 -11.57 20.03 -7.05
C MET A 135 -12.42 20.98 -6.20
N PRO A 136 -11.87 22.10 -5.69
CA PRO A 136 -12.69 23.13 -5.06
C PRO A 136 -13.73 23.67 -6.05
N TYR A 137 -15.00 23.69 -5.63
CA TYR A 137 -16.11 24.24 -6.40
C TYR A 137 -17.11 24.97 -5.50
N GLU A 138 -17.85 25.90 -6.09
CA GLU A 138 -18.99 26.54 -5.48
C GLU A 138 -20.30 25.97 -6.04
N PRO A 139 -21.19 25.41 -5.21
CA PRO A 139 -22.49 24.96 -5.67
C PRO A 139 -23.38 26.17 -6.01
N LEU A 140 -23.75 26.29 -7.28
CA LEU A 140 -24.65 27.33 -7.78
C LEU A 140 -26.13 26.92 -7.65
N VAL A 141 -26.44 25.66 -7.95
CA VAL A 141 -27.79 25.07 -7.88
C VAL A 141 -27.70 23.65 -7.33
N ASN A 142 -28.62 23.30 -6.42
CA ASN A 142 -28.82 21.94 -5.89
C ASN A 142 -27.55 21.32 -5.26
N GLU A 143 -27.04 21.99 -4.23
CA GLU A 143 -25.88 21.55 -3.44
C GLU A 143 -26.02 20.12 -2.91
N LYS A 144 -27.22 19.73 -2.47
CA LYS A 144 -27.47 18.37 -1.95
C LYS A 144 -27.22 17.29 -2.99
N PHE A 145 -27.67 17.50 -4.23
CA PHE A 145 -27.40 16.55 -5.32
C PHE A 145 -25.91 16.49 -5.63
N LEU A 146 -25.25 17.64 -5.75
CA LEU A 146 -23.82 17.73 -6.04
C LEU A 146 -22.98 17.01 -4.99
N TRP A 147 -23.28 17.24 -3.71
CA TRP A 147 -22.63 16.56 -2.59
C TRP A 147 -22.80 15.03 -2.64
N GLN A 148 -24.02 14.56 -2.97
CA GLN A 148 -24.26 13.12 -3.11
C GLN A 148 -23.43 12.49 -4.23
N GLN A 149 -23.33 13.17 -5.39
CA GLN A 149 -22.53 12.70 -6.53
C GLN A 149 -21.03 12.79 -6.24
N GLU A 150 -20.57 13.84 -5.56
CA GLU A 150 -19.18 13.99 -5.12
C GLU A 150 -18.74 12.82 -4.24
N VAL A 151 -19.51 12.53 -3.19
CA VAL A 151 -19.20 11.44 -2.26
C VAL A 151 -19.22 10.09 -2.98
N LYS A 152 -20.13 9.91 -3.95
CA LYS A 152 -20.22 8.68 -4.76
C LYS A 152 -19.01 8.49 -5.66
N ALA A 153 -18.59 9.55 -6.35
CA ALA A 153 -17.38 9.55 -7.17
C ALA A 153 -16.11 9.29 -6.34
N LYS A 154 -15.92 10.02 -5.24
CA LYS A 154 -14.77 9.87 -4.34
C LYS A 154 -14.72 8.46 -3.76
N LYS A 155 -15.86 7.85 -3.41
CA LYS A 155 -15.94 6.45 -2.94
C LYS A 155 -15.40 5.48 -3.99
N ARG A 156 -15.81 5.61 -5.25
CA ARG A 156 -15.29 4.78 -6.36
C ARG A 156 -13.78 4.92 -6.48
N ILE A 157 -13.28 6.15 -6.53
CA ILE A 157 -11.85 6.43 -6.70
C ILE A 157 -11.02 5.88 -5.53
N ILE A 158 -11.51 6.01 -4.28
CA ILE A 158 -10.87 5.42 -3.11
C ILE A 158 -10.73 3.90 -3.28
N ILE A 159 -11.79 3.20 -3.72
CA ILE A 159 -11.74 1.75 -3.96
C ILE A 159 -10.70 1.42 -5.04
N GLU A 160 -10.66 2.16 -6.14
CA GLU A 160 -9.64 1.98 -7.20
C GLU A 160 -8.21 2.21 -6.69
N ILE A 161 -8.00 3.20 -5.82
CA ILE A 161 -6.71 3.45 -5.17
C ILE A 161 -6.33 2.27 -4.27
N ILE A 162 -7.25 1.76 -3.45
CA ILE A 162 -7.04 0.60 -2.57
C ILE A 162 -6.69 -0.64 -3.40
N ASP A 163 -7.46 -0.93 -4.45
CA ASP A 163 -7.22 -2.06 -5.34
C ASP A 163 -5.82 -1.99 -5.97
N ASN A 164 -5.40 -0.79 -6.42
CA ASN A 164 -4.06 -0.56 -6.95
C ASN A 164 -2.97 -0.76 -5.89
N LEU A 165 -3.19 -0.32 -4.65
CA LEU A 165 -2.25 -0.56 -3.55
C LEU A 165 -2.09 -2.06 -3.26
N ILE A 166 -3.18 -2.84 -3.30
CA ILE A 166 -3.13 -4.30 -3.13
C ILE A 166 -2.39 -4.96 -4.30
N LEU A 167 -2.55 -4.45 -5.52
CA LEU A 167 -1.81 -4.96 -6.68
C LEU A 167 -0.32 -4.64 -6.62
N GLU A 168 0.02 -3.42 -6.20
CA GLU A 168 1.40 -2.94 -6.11
C GLU A 168 2.16 -3.57 -4.93
N TYR A 169 1.46 -3.83 -3.82
CA TYR A 169 1.98 -4.39 -2.57
C TYR A 169 1.09 -5.54 -2.05
N PRO A 170 1.10 -6.73 -2.70
CA PRO A 170 0.22 -7.84 -2.35
C PRO A 170 0.31 -8.30 -0.89
N GLU A 171 1.50 -8.46 -0.33
CA GLU A 171 1.67 -8.88 1.06
C GLU A 171 1.66 -7.68 2.00
N MET A 172 2.40 -6.62 1.67
CA MET A 172 2.59 -5.45 2.53
C MET A 172 1.32 -4.61 2.68
N SER A 173 0.35 -4.69 1.76
CA SER A 173 -0.97 -4.04 1.87
C SER A 173 -1.70 -4.31 3.20
N ARG A 174 -1.43 -5.44 3.86
CA ARG A 174 -2.00 -5.80 5.18
C ARG A 174 -1.43 -4.97 6.34
N GLU A 175 -0.22 -4.45 6.18
CA GLU A 175 0.50 -3.71 7.21
C GLU A 175 0.46 -2.19 6.97
N LEU A 176 -0.10 -1.73 5.84
CA LEU A 176 -0.13 -0.31 5.50
C LEU A 176 -1.03 0.48 6.47
N LEU A 177 -0.48 1.59 6.93
CA LEU A 177 -1.17 2.64 7.68
C LEU A 177 -1.23 3.88 6.78
N ILE A 178 -2.40 4.15 6.22
CA ILE A 178 -2.57 5.16 5.17
C ILE A 178 -3.21 6.40 5.79
N LYS A 179 -2.58 7.57 5.65
CA LYS A 179 -3.22 8.84 6.07
C LYS A 179 -4.43 9.14 5.16
N PRO A 180 -5.59 9.58 5.68
CA PRO A 180 -6.76 9.90 4.85
C PRO A 180 -6.46 10.87 3.68
N GLU A 181 -5.53 11.80 3.91
CA GLU A 181 -5.04 12.78 2.94
C GLU A 181 -4.41 12.11 1.70
N TYR A 182 -3.86 10.91 1.84
CA TYR A 182 -3.28 10.14 0.74
C TYR A 182 -4.27 9.98 -0.41
N PHE A 183 -5.53 9.65 -0.13
CA PHE A 183 -6.52 9.40 -1.18
C PHE A 183 -6.84 10.65 -1.99
N MET A 184 -6.87 11.80 -1.33
CA MET A 184 -7.03 13.10 -2.00
C MET A 184 -5.83 13.38 -2.89
N TRP A 185 -4.61 13.32 -2.33
CA TRP A 185 -3.40 13.63 -3.08
C TRP A 185 -3.15 12.67 -4.23
N GLU A 186 -3.32 11.37 -4.02
CA GLU A 186 -3.21 10.36 -5.07
C GLU A 186 -4.20 10.60 -6.20
N THR A 187 -5.44 11.01 -5.88
CA THR A 187 -6.44 11.38 -6.90
C THR A 187 -5.98 12.58 -7.72
N ILE A 188 -5.48 13.62 -7.05
CA ILE A 188 -4.99 14.85 -7.70
C ILE A 188 -3.79 14.54 -8.59
N THR A 189 -2.80 13.80 -8.08
CA THR A 189 -1.58 13.43 -8.79
C THR A 189 -1.87 12.57 -10.02
N ARG A 190 -2.79 11.60 -9.92
CA ARG A 190 -3.23 10.79 -11.07
C ARG A 190 -3.90 11.65 -12.14
N LYS A 191 -4.79 12.57 -11.74
CA LYS A 191 -5.48 13.45 -12.69
C LYS A 191 -4.52 14.46 -13.34
N ALA A 192 -3.59 15.02 -12.56
CA ALA A 192 -2.55 15.90 -13.07
C ALA A 192 -1.59 15.20 -14.05
N SER A 193 -1.28 13.92 -13.83
CA SER A 193 -0.45 13.15 -14.76
C SER A 193 -1.13 12.92 -16.12
N LEU A 194 -2.46 12.80 -16.12
CA LEU A 194 -3.26 12.62 -17.34
C LEU A 194 -3.58 13.95 -18.03
N TYR A 195 -3.79 15.01 -17.24
CA TYR A 195 -4.19 16.34 -17.68
C TYR A 195 -3.41 17.43 -16.91
N PRO A 196 -2.13 17.67 -17.25
CA PRO A 196 -1.25 18.61 -16.52
C PRO A 196 -1.81 20.01 -16.25
N PRO A 197 -2.62 20.63 -17.14
CA PRO A 197 -3.22 21.94 -16.87
C PRO A 197 -4.06 22.04 -15.59
N ILE A 198 -4.61 20.93 -15.08
CA ILE A 198 -5.41 20.92 -13.85
C ILE A 198 -4.62 21.39 -12.62
N ILE A 199 -3.28 21.25 -12.65
CA ILE A 199 -2.39 21.69 -11.57
C ILE A 199 -2.57 23.19 -11.29
N CYS A 200 -2.89 24.00 -12.31
CA CYS A 200 -3.11 25.45 -12.16
C CYS A 200 -4.20 25.77 -11.13
N ARG A 201 -5.17 24.85 -10.89
CA ARG A 201 -6.24 25.02 -9.89
C ARG A 201 -5.77 24.85 -8.44
N PHE A 202 -4.55 24.36 -8.23
CA PHE A 202 -3.94 24.12 -6.92
C PHE A 202 -2.87 25.13 -6.53
N ILE A 203 -2.50 26.03 -7.45
CA ILE A 203 -1.39 26.96 -7.27
C ILE A 203 -1.88 28.12 -6.41
N ASN A 204 -1.27 28.29 -5.24
CA ASN A 204 -1.48 29.43 -4.38
C ASN A 204 -0.29 30.39 -4.57
N SER A 205 -0.59 31.64 -4.90
CA SER A 205 0.39 32.64 -5.28
C SER A 205 1.46 32.97 -4.25
N LEU A 206 1.14 32.86 -2.94
CA LEU A 206 2.02 33.39 -1.90
C LEU A 206 3.16 32.45 -1.44
N GLU A 207 3.09 31.13 -1.67
CA GLU A 207 4.04 30.20 -1.00
C GLU A 207 4.51 29.00 -1.83
N GLY A 208 4.31 28.97 -3.16
CA GLY A 208 4.91 27.93 -4.01
C GLY A 208 4.51 26.48 -3.68
N GLY A 209 3.39 26.29 -2.97
CA GLY A 209 2.83 24.99 -2.57
C GLY A 209 1.31 25.02 -2.47
N ILE A 210 0.70 23.85 -2.38
CA ILE A 210 -0.77 23.72 -2.33
C ILE A 210 -1.26 24.17 -0.95
N SER A 211 -2.19 25.13 -0.93
CA SER A 211 -2.65 25.74 0.31
C SER A 211 -3.33 24.74 1.24
N ARG A 212 -2.97 24.75 2.53
CA ARG A 212 -3.78 24.12 3.61
C ARG A 212 -5.26 24.53 3.54
N LYS A 213 -5.57 25.69 2.98
CA LYS A 213 -6.94 26.17 2.73
C LYS A 213 -7.67 25.31 1.67
N VAL A 214 -7.00 24.95 0.58
CA VAL A 214 -7.55 24.10 -0.49
C VAL A 214 -7.82 22.69 0.03
N GLN A 215 -6.86 22.13 0.78
CA GLN A 215 -7.05 20.83 1.43
C GLN A 215 -8.30 20.80 2.32
N ARG A 216 -8.52 21.84 3.14
CA ARG A 216 -9.71 21.95 4.02
C ARG A 216 -11.04 21.97 3.25
N ILE A 217 -11.03 22.41 1.99
CA ILE A 217 -12.24 22.45 1.15
C ILE A 217 -12.52 21.07 0.54
N ILE A 218 -11.49 20.34 0.10
CA ILE A 218 -11.64 19.08 -0.65
C ILE A 218 -11.84 17.87 0.28
N MET A 219 -11.14 17.85 1.42
CA MET A 219 -11.09 16.72 2.35
C MET A 219 -12.45 16.26 2.88
N PRO A 220 -13.43 17.12 3.23
CA PRO A 220 -14.72 16.68 3.75
C PRO A 220 -15.44 15.65 2.86
N GLY A 221 -15.37 15.81 1.53
CA GLY A 221 -15.95 14.84 0.60
C GLY A 221 -15.22 13.50 0.59
N PHE A 222 -13.89 13.51 0.75
CA PHE A 222 -13.10 12.28 0.89
C PHE A 222 -13.35 11.58 2.22
N GLU A 223 -13.46 12.32 3.32
CA GLU A 223 -13.81 11.78 4.64
C GLU A 223 -15.18 11.12 4.62
N ALA A 224 -16.19 11.78 4.03
CA ALA A 224 -17.52 11.21 3.87
C ALA A 224 -17.52 9.95 2.98
N ALA A 225 -16.70 9.93 1.93
CA ALA A 225 -16.54 8.76 1.08
C ALA A 225 -15.82 7.60 1.80
N LEU A 226 -14.76 7.89 2.56
CA LEU A 226 -14.02 6.89 3.35
C LEU A 226 -14.94 6.23 4.39
N LYS A 227 -15.80 6.99 5.08
CA LYS A 227 -16.81 6.41 5.99
C LYS A 227 -17.71 5.40 5.29
N LYS A 228 -18.18 5.71 4.08
CA LYS A 228 -18.97 4.76 3.27
C LYS A 228 -18.17 3.56 2.75
N VAL A 229 -16.84 3.66 2.67
CA VAL A 229 -15.95 2.55 2.28
C VAL A 229 -15.68 1.64 3.49
N GLU A 230 -15.58 2.22 4.69
CA GLU A 230 -15.51 1.49 5.97
C GLU A 230 -16.82 0.73 6.24
N GLU A 231 -17.98 1.36 6.07
CA GLU A 231 -19.30 0.70 6.18
C GLU A 231 -19.44 -0.52 5.25
N ASN A 232 -18.74 -0.50 4.11
CA ASN A 232 -18.70 -1.60 3.15
C ASN A 232 -17.69 -2.71 3.53
N GLY A 233 -16.98 -2.60 4.66
CA GLY A 233 -15.99 -3.57 5.11
C GLY A 233 -14.69 -3.60 4.31
N VAL A 234 -14.42 -2.60 3.47
CA VAL A 234 -13.19 -2.55 2.65
C VAL A 234 -12.00 -2.07 3.48
N ILE A 235 -12.23 -1.09 4.36
CA ILE A 235 -11.22 -0.49 5.24
C ILE A 235 -11.70 -0.44 6.69
N SER A 236 -10.78 -0.07 7.58
CA SER A 236 -11.05 0.30 8.97
C SER A 236 -10.21 1.50 9.38
N PHE A 237 -10.72 2.36 10.26
CA PHE A 237 -9.92 3.42 10.87
C PHE A 237 -9.22 2.95 12.16
N SER A 238 -7.95 3.30 12.31
CA SER A 238 -7.17 3.02 13.51
C SER A 238 -6.15 4.13 13.76
N ASN A 239 -6.24 4.81 14.91
CA ASN A 239 -5.28 5.86 15.34
C ASN A 239 -5.05 6.97 14.31
N GLY A 240 -6.09 7.41 13.60
CA GLY A 240 -5.97 8.44 12.56
C GLY A 240 -5.33 7.94 11.25
N TYR A 241 -5.29 6.63 11.04
CA TYR A 241 -4.90 5.98 9.80
C TYR A 241 -6.04 5.11 9.26
N VAL A 242 -6.05 4.92 7.96
CA VAL A 242 -6.86 3.96 7.22
C VAL A 242 -6.06 2.68 7.05
N LYS A 243 -6.66 1.54 7.42
CA LYS A 243 -6.14 0.20 7.18
C LYS A 243 -7.04 -0.52 6.19
N ILE A 244 -6.44 -1.30 5.29
CA ILE A 244 -7.18 -2.17 4.38
C ILE A 244 -7.53 -3.45 5.14
N ASN A 245 -8.79 -3.88 5.10
CA ASN A 245 -9.22 -5.06 5.83
C ASN A 245 -8.68 -6.33 5.16
N GLU A 246 -8.17 -7.28 5.97
CA GLU A 246 -7.56 -8.51 5.47
C GLU A 246 -8.53 -9.33 4.60
N GLU A 247 -9.79 -9.43 5.00
CA GLU A 247 -10.84 -10.14 4.25
C GLU A 247 -11.02 -9.58 2.84
N TYR A 248 -10.98 -8.25 2.70
CA TYR A 248 -11.08 -7.60 1.39
C TYR A 248 -9.88 -7.94 0.51
N ILE A 249 -8.66 -7.91 1.08
CA ILE A 249 -7.43 -8.27 0.36
C ILE A 249 -7.50 -9.71 -0.15
N ASP A 250 -7.95 -10.65 0.68
CA ASP A 250 -8.07 -12.06 0.32
C ASP A 250 -9.10 -12.28 -0.80
N VAL A 251 -10.27 -11.63 -0.71
CA VAL A 251 -11.30 -11.67 -1.77
C VAL A 251 -10.78 -11.05 -3.07
N PHE A 252 -10.08 -9.93 -3.00
CA PHE A 252 -9.54 -9.24 -4.18
C PHE A 252 -8.49 -10.11 -4.89
N LYS A 253 -7.53 -10.68 -4.16
CA LYS A 253 -6.49 -11.57 -4.72
C LYS A 253 -7.09 -12.80 -5.39
N GLY A 254 -8.19 -13.36 -4.87
CA GLY A 254 -8.90 -14.48 -5.49
C GLY A 254 -9.57 -14.15 -6.84
N ARG A 255 -9.85 -12.86 -7.11
CA ARG A 255 -10.57 -12.38 -8.31
C ARG A 255 -9.68 -11.97 -9.50
N LYS A 256 -8.36 -12.15 -9.39
CA LYS A 256 -7.28 -11.63 -10.27
C LYS A 256 -7.44 -11.85 -11.80
N LEU A 257 -8.46 -12.58 -12.27
CA LEU A 257 -8.75 -12.82 -13.68
C LEU A 257 -9.77 -11.87 -14.36
N ARG A 258 -10.41 -10.91 -13.67
CA ARG A 258 -11.49 -10.09 -14.28
C ARG A 258 -11.15 -8.65 -14.68
N PHE A 259 -9.99 -8.13 -14.30
CA PHE A 259 -9.66 -6.69 -14.50
C PHE A 259 -9.31 -6.31 -15.94
N LEU A 260 -8.87 -7.26 -16.78
CA LEU A 260 -8.57 -7.01 -18.21
C LEU A 260 -9.82 -6.62 -19.03
N ASN A 261 -11.03 -6.80 -18.50
CA ASN A 261 -12.28 -6.51 -19.21
C ASN A 261 -12.82 -5.09 -19.01
N LEU A 262 -12.33 -4.31 -18.04
CA LEU A 262 -12.83 -2.95 -17.75
C LEU A 262 -12.33 -1.90 -18.76
N LEU A 263 -11.08 -2.02 -19.22
CA LEU A 263 -10.47 -1.09 -20.20
C LEU A 263 -11.14 -1.13 -21.58
N ARG A 264 -11.86 -2.21 -21.89
CA ARG A 264 -12.44 -2.42 -23.23
C ARG A 264 -13.72 -1.60 -23.46
N ASN A 265 -14.44 -1.26 -22.39
CA ASN A 265 -15.69 -0.50 -22.48
C ASN A 265 -15.48 1.02 -22.53
N VAL A 266 -14.40 1.53 -21.92
CA VAL A 266 -14.04 2.96 -21.91
C VAL A 266 -13.65 3.44 -23.31
N ARG A 267 -12.88 2.63 -24.07
CA ARG A 267 -12.38 3.00 -25.40
C ARG A 267 -13.48 3.29 -26.43
N ASN A 268 -14.58 2.55 -26.39
CA ASN A 268 -15.65 2.66 -27.39
C ASN A 268 -16.64 3.80 -27.11
N SER A 269 -16.65 4.32 -25.87
CA SER A 269 -17.54 5.39 -25.42
C SER A 269 -16.98 6.79 -25.74
N ILE A 270 -15.71 7.02 -25.41
CA ILE A 270 -15.00 8.29 -25.63
C ILE A 270 -15.08 8.68 -27.12
N LEU A 271 -14.86 7.74 -28.04
CA LEU A 271 -14.82 8.00 -29.48
C LEU A 271 -16.13 8.50 -30.10
N ARG A 272 -17.30 8.34 -29.45
CA ARG A 272 -18.60 8.69 -30.06
C ARG A 272 -19.21 10.02 -29.59
N HIS A 273 -18.77 10.54 -28.44
CA HIS A 273 -19.45 11.67 -27.78
C HIS A 273 -18.52 12.82 -27.38
N SER A 274 -17.19 12.64 -27.39
CA SER A 274 -16.25 13.66 -26.94
C SER A 274 -15.54 14.43 -28.06
N ILE A 275 -15.56 13.98 -29.32
CA ILE A 275 -14.73 14.57 -30.40
C ILE A 275 -15.05 16.06 -30.69
N GLU A 276 -16.30 16.51 -30.52
CA GLU A 276 -16.66 17.92 -30.77
C GLU A 276 -16.42 18.84 -29.56
N VAL A 277 -16.66 18.34 -28.35
CA VAL A 277 -16.60 19.11 -27.09
C VAL A 277 -15.20 19.12 -26.50
N PHE A 278 -14.49 17.99 -26.59
CA PHE A 278 -13.18 17.78 -25.97
C PHE A 278 -12.12 18.74 -26.51
N PRO A 279 -11.96 18.98 -27.83
CA PRO A 279 -10.98 19.95 -28.32
C PRO A 279 -11.25 21.39 -27.83
N LYS A 280 -12.53 21.80 -27.78
CA LYS A 280 -12.94 23.15 -27.32
C LYS A 280 -12.67 23.37 -25.82
N MET A 281 -12.95 22.34 -25.01
CA MET A 281 -12.63 22.33 -23.58
C MET A 281 -11.12 22.23 -23.33
N MET A 282 -10.40 21.40 -24.08
CA MET A 282 -8.94 21.27 -23.94
C MET A 282 -8.23 22.55 -24.32
N TYR A 283 -8.70 23.27 -25.34
CA TYR A 283 -8.14 24.56 -25.73
C TYR A 283 -8.12 25.56 -24.56
N SER A 284 -9.19 25.62 -23.75
CA SER A 284 -9.24 26.51 -22.59
C SER A 284 -8.23 26.14 -21.51
N LEU A 285 -8.07 24.85 -21.24
CA LEU A 285 -7.08 24.36 -20.28
C LEU A 285 -5.65 24.60 -20.78
N PHE A 286 -5.40 24.45 -22.09
CA PHE A 286 -4.12 24.77 -22.71
C PHE A 286 -3.80 26.27 -22.66
N GLU A 287 -4.79 27.15 -22.81
CA GLU A 287 -4.60 28.60 -22.60
C GLU A 287 -4.12 28.91 -21.17
N ASP A 288 -4.71 28.27 -20.16
CA ASP A 288 -4.30 28.46 -18.76
C ASP A 288 -2.90 27.90 -18.50
N TYR A 289 -2.62 26.71 -19.03
CA TYR A 289 -1.30 26.11 -18.92
C TYR A 289 -0.24 26.93 -19.64
N ALA A 290 -0.54 27.46 -20.83
CA ALA A 290 0.38 28.33 -21.55
C ALA A 290 0.62 29.66 -20.80
N ALA A 291 -0.41 30.21 -20.16
CA ALA A 291 -0.28 31.39 -19.30
C ALA A 291 0.60 31.09 -18.08
N TYR A 292 0.34 29.98 -17.39
CA TYR A 292 1.15 29.50 -16.27
C TYR A 292 2.60 29.23 -16.69
N ALA A 293 2.81 28.51 -17.78
CA ALA A 293 4.13 28.19 -18.30
C ALA A 293 4.92 29.47 -18.62
N LYS A 294 4.31 30.44 -19.31
CA LYS A 294 4.94 31.75 -19.57
C LYS A 294 5.34 32.47 -18.28
N GLN A 295 4.47 32.48 -17.27
CA GLN A 295 4.76 33.10 -15.98
C GLN A 295 5.88 32.37 -15.22
N SER A 296 5.83 31.04 -15.17
CA SER A 296 6.83 30.20 -14.50
C SER A 296 8.23 30.33 -15.12
N VAL A 297 8.31 30.54 -16.44
CA VAL A 297 9.56 30.83 -17.16
C VAL A 297 10.11 32.21 -16.75
N VAL A 298 9.24 33.22 -16.64
CA VAL A 298 9.61 34.58 -16.24
C VAL A 298 10.07 34.65 -14.77
N GLU A 299 9.44 33.87 -13.89
CA GLU A 299 9.78 33.81 -12.45
C GLU A 299 10.93 32.84 -12.11
N GLY A 300 11.50 32.15 -13.11
CA GLY A 300 12.54 31.12 -12.89
C GLY A 300 12.05 29.88 -12.13
N ARG A 301 10.73 29.69 -12.04
CA ARG A 301 10.04 28.59 -11.32
C ARG A 301 9.54 27.51 -12.27
N LEU A 302 10.36 27.08 -13.24
CA LEU A 302 10.03 25.99 -14.16
C LEU A 302 9.95 24.60 -13.51
N SER A 303 10.07 24.52 -12.18
CA SER A 303 9.68 23.32 -11.45
C SER A 303 8.16 23.22 -11.51
N LEU A 304 7.66 22.56 -12.56
CA LEU A 304 6.37 21.85 -12.57
C LEU A 304 6.21 21.31 -11.16
N LEU A 305 5.25 21.82 -10.36
CA LEU A 305 5.10 21.49 -8.95
C LEU A 305 5.50 20.03 -8.78
N GLU A 306 6.60 19.75 -8.08
CA GLU A 306 6.93 18.39 -7.71
C GLU A 306 5.77 17.97 -6.80
N LEU A 307 4.70 17.43 -7.41
CA LEU A 307 3.54 16.91 -6.71
C LEU A 307 4.14 16.00 -5.65
N GLU A 308 3.99 16.40 -4.39
CA GLU A 308 4.66 15.73 -3.28
C GLU A 308 4.45 14.23 -3.42
N ASP A 309 5.53 13.45 -3.26
CA ASP A 309 5.45 12.00 -3.32
C ASP A 309 4.37 11.50 -2.34
N THR A 310 3.25 11.03 -2.89
CA THR A 310 2.06 10.65 -2.12
C THR A 310 2.38 9.48 -1.20
N LYS A 311 3.41 8.69 -1.51
CA LYS A 311 3.89 7.58 -0.67
C LYS A 311 4.41 8.06 0.69
N LYS A 312 4.68 9.37 0.87
CA LYS A 312 5.02 9.98 2.17
C LYS A 312 3.90 9.86 3.20
N LEU A 313 2.68 9.64 2.72
CA LEU A 313 1.46 9.53 3.51
C LEU A 313 1.07 8.07 3.81
N ILE A 314 1.87 7.11 3.35
CA ILE A 314 1.70 5.69 3.63
C ILE A 314 2.82 5.22 4.54
N PHE A 315 2.46 4.58 5.64
CA PHE A 315 3.40 4.14 6.65
C PHE A 315 3.34 2.63 6.89
N ILE A 316 4.45 2.08 7.33
CA ILE A 316 4.58 0.70 7.82
C ILE A 316 5.21 0.70 9.22
N PRO A 317 4.76 -0.18 10.14
CA PRO A 317 5.31 -0.24 11.50
C PRO A 317 6.65 -0.99 11.56
N THR A 318 7.64 -0.43 12.27
CA THR A 318 8.90 -1.11 12.62
C THR A 318 9.14 -1.02 14.12
N SER A 319 10.17 -1.70 14.65
CA SER A 319 10.50 -1.55 16.07
C SER A 319 11.04 -0.16 16.43
N SER A 320 11.48 0.64 15.45
CA SER A 320 11.91 2.03 15.65
C SER A 320 10.78 3.06 15.53
N GLY A 321 9.55 2.64 15.17
CA GLY A 321 8.41 3.53 14.95
C GLY A 321 7.77 3.31 13.59
N LEU A 322 7.03 4.31 13.11
CA LEU A 322 6.42 4.28 11.77
C LEU A 322 7.43 4.75 10.73
N VAL A 323 7.49 4.05 9.60
CA VAL A 323 8.35 4.38 8.46
C VAL A 323 7.50 4.65 7.24
N SER A 324 7.81 5.72 6.51
CA SER A 324 7.13 6.09 5.26
C SER A 324 7.53 5.17 4.10
N LEU A 325 6.63 4.91 3.15
CA LEU A 325 6.98 4.20 1.91
C LEU A 325 7.91 5.01 0.99
N SER A 326 7.97 6.33 1.17
CA SER A 326 8.94 7.21 0.49
C SER A 326 10.27 7.32 1.21
N GLU A 327 10.50 6.56 2.29
CA GLU A 327 11.77 6.62 3.01
C GLU A 327 12.94 6.28 2.09
N THR A 328 13.93 7.16 2.05
CA THR A 328 15.16 7.06 1.22
C THR A 328 16.41 6.92 2.08
N LEU A 329 16.25 6.76 3.40
CA LEU A 329 17.35 6.66 4.34
C LEU A 329 18.34 5.56 3.91
N THR A 330 19.58 5.99 3.66
CA THR A 330 20.67 5.14 3.18
C THR A 330 21.33 4.36 4.32
N LEU A 331 22.18 3.39 3.99
CA LEU A 331 22.97 2.64 5.00
C LEU A 331 23.82 3.58 5.89
N SER A 332 24.43 4.61 5.31
CA SER A 332 25.26 5.58 6.03
C SER A 332 24.44 6.48 6.96
N GLU A 333 23.25 6.87 6.54
CA GLU A 333 22.33 7.69 7.33
C GLU A 333 21.67 6.85 8.43
N PHE A 334 21.28 5.62 8.15
CA PHE A 334 20.81 4.69 9.19
C PHE A 334 21.80 4.55 10.34
N ALA A 335 23.08 4.40 9.99
CA ALA A 335 24.13 4.34 10.97
C ALA A 335 24.08 5.61 11.83
N LYS A 336 24.12 6.80 11.21
CA LYS A 336 24.11 8.12 11.88
C LYS A 336 22.84 8.42 12.69
N ASP A 337 21.67 8.21 12.13
CA ASP A 337 20.43 8.82 12.61
C ASP A 337 19.60 7.88 13.49
N VAL A 338 19.62 6.57 13.18
CA VAL A 338 18.83 5.57 13.91
C VAL A 338 19.67 4.84 14.97
N LEU A 339 20.98 4.67 14.73
CA LEU A 339 21.87 4.00 15.69
C LEU A 339 22.71 4.96 16.54
N PHE A 340 23.09 6.15 16.03
CA PHE A 340 24.03 7.08 16.70
C PHE A 340 23.40 8.35 17.25
N GLY A 341 22.40 8.24 18.12
CA GLY A 341 21.89 9.38 18.91
C GLY A 341 22.94 10.21 19.67
N LYS A 342 24.24 9.87 19.61
CA LYS A 342 25.40 10.72 19.95
C LYS A 342 26.54 10.53 18.95
N ARG A 343 27.14 11.65 18.51
CA ARG A 343 28.35 11.71 17.65
C ARG A 343 29.50 10.90 18.25
N GLY A 344 30.22 10.13 17.42
CA GLY A 344 31.59 9.66 17.72
C GLY A 344 31.88 8.15 17.79
N LEU A 345 30.98 7.28 17.33
CA LEU A 345 31.18 5.82 17.41
C LEU A 345 31.72 5.23 16.09
N THR A 346 32.77 4.40 16.18
CA THR A 346 33.37 3.70 15.03
C THR A 346 32.44 2.60 14.53
N VAL A 347 32.02 2.71 13.26
CA VAL A 347 31.16 1.72 12.57
C VAL A 347 32.03 0.75 11.80
N LYS A 348 31.83 -0.55 11.99
CA LYS A 348 32.42 -1.59 11.13
C LYS A 348 31.32 -2.22 10.30
N VAL A 349 31.46 -2.15 8.97
CA VAL A 349 30.55 -2.80 8.03
C VAL A 349 31.30 -3.97 7.39
N GLU A 350 30.81 -5.18 7.59
CA GLU A 350 31.37 -6.40 7.03
C GLU A 350 30.32 -7.10 6.16
N ARG A 351 30.72 -7.67 5.03
CA ARG A 351 29.80 -8.46 4.20
C ARG A 351 29.69 -9.88 4.79
N LEU A 352 28.47 -10.34 5.07
CA LEU A 352 28.22 -11.69 5.62
C LEU A 352 28.01 -12.76 4.55
N GLY A 353 27.86 -12.40 3.27
CA GLY A 353 27.48 -13.31 2.19
C GLY A 353 28.37 -13.23 0.93
N GLY A 354 28.19 -14.20 0.02
CA GLY A 354 28.89 -14.28 -1.27
C GLY A 354 28.49 -13.19 -2.27
N VAL A 355 29.12 -13.21 -3.46
CA VAL A 355 29.08 -12.13 -4.49
C VAL A 355 27.66 -11.68 -4.88
N LEU A 356 26.65 -12.55 -4.78
CA LEU A 356 25.29 -12.31 -5.30
C LEU A 356 24.27 -11.82 -4.26
N ASN A 357 24.49 -12.07 -2.97
CA ASN A 357 23.63 -11.56 -1.89
C ASN A 357 24.35 -10.46 -1.12
N SER A 358 23.68 -9.31 -0.99
CA SER A 358 24.20 -8.13 -0.33
C SER A 358 23.66 -8.05 1.09
N VAL A 359 24.16 -8.95 1.95
CA VAL A 359 23.90 -8.95 3.40
C VAL A 359 25.12 -8.39 4.11
N TYR A 360 24.92 -7.36 4.92
CA TYR A 360 25.96 -6.65 5.64
C TYR A 360 25.74 -6.77 7.15
N LEU A 361 26.80 -7.11 7.88
CA LEU A 361 26.87 -6.95 9.33
C LEU A 361 27.34 -5.53 9.62
N VAL A 362 26.52 -4.78 10.34
CA VAL A 362 26.87 -3.47 10.88
C VAL A 362 27.13 -3.65 12.37
N SER A 363 28.37 -3.45 12.77
CA SER A 363 28.80 -3.52 14.17
C SER A 363 29.18 -2.14 14.67
N PHE A 364 28.70 -1.78 15.85
CA PHE A 364 29.09 -0.55 16.52
C PHE A 364 29.24 -0.77 18.03
N ARG A 365 30.10 0.03 18.65
CA ARG A 365 30.36 -0.03 20.08
C ARG A 365 29.39 0.89 20.81
N ASP A 366 28.63 0.38 21.76
CA ASP A 366 27.77 1.15 22.65
C ASP A 366 28.28 0.97 24.08
N GLY A 367 29.13 1.89 24.53
CA GLY A 367 29.88 1.74 25.78
C GLY A 367 30.79 0.51 25.78
N LYS A 368 30.52 -0.46 26.69
CA LYS A 368 31.25 -1.74 26.78
C LYS A 368 30.68 -2.86 25.90
N ASN A 369 29.48 -2.68 25.32
CA ASN A 369 28.78 -3.72 24.57
C ASN A 369 28.88 -3.48 23.07
N MET A 370 29.16 -4.53 22.29
CA MET A 370 29.14 -4.47 20.83
C MET A 370 27.73 -4.80 20.33
N LYS A 371 27.05 -3.82 19.75
CA LYS A 371 25.76 -4.04 19.09
C LYS A 371 25.99 -4.42 17.63
N ARG A 372 25.25 -5.42 17.16
CA ARG A 372 25.34 -5.98 15.82
C ARG A 372 23.97 -5.99 15.17
N ASN A 373 23.90 -5.45 13.96
CA ASN A 373 22.70 -5.44 13.13
C ASN A 373 23.01 -6.04 11.76
N VAL A 374 22.00 -6.60 11.12
CA VAL A 374 22.07 -7.12 9.77
C VAL A 374 21.32 -6.19 8.84
N VAL A 375 21.93 -5.85 7.71
CA VAL A 375 21.29 -5.09 6.64
C VAL A 375 21.22 -5.95 5.40
N LYS A 376 20.02 -6.16 4.87
CA LYS A 376 19.83 -6.84 3.59
C LYS A 376 19.44 -5.83 2.51
N VAL A 377 20.00 -6.02 1.32
CA VAL A 377 19.77 -5.16 0.16
C VAL A 377 19.09 -5.93 -0.97
N PHE A 378 17.97 -5.42 -1.45
CA PHE A 378 17.11 -6.02 -2.46
C PHE A 378 17.09 -5.21 -3.76
N LYS A 379 18.20 -5.23 -4.51
CA LYS A 379 18.28 -4.56 -5.83
C LYS A 379 17.66 -5.40 -6.96
N SER A 380 17.17 -4.71 -7.98
CA SER A 380 16.59 -5.30 -9.19
C SER A 380 17.65 -5.56 -10.28
N TRP A 381 17.57 -6.75 -10.89
CA TRP A 381 18.05 -7.13 -12.23
C TRP A 381 19.53 -7.44 -12.50
N TYR A 382 20.51 -7.05 -11.69
CA TYR A 382 21.92 -7.32 -12.05
C TYR A 382 22.56 -8.58 -11.41
N ASN A 383 21.93 -9.22 -10.42
CA ASN A 383 22.52 -10.33 -9.64
C ASN A 383 21.58 -11.53 -9.40
N LEU A 384 20.70 -11.87 -10.35
CA LEU A 384 19.65 -12.87 -10.12
C LEU A 384 20.18 -14.32 -10.03
N LYS A 385 20.68 -14.72 -8.84
CA LYS A 385 20.82 -16.15 -8.47
C LYS A 385 19.49 -16.91 -8.54
N TRP A 386 18.37 -16.18 -8.38
CA TRP A 386 17.01 -16.73 -8.38
C TRP A 386 16.46 -17.00 -9.77
N LEU A 387 16.91 -16.30 -10.81
CA LEU A 387 16.38 -16.51 -12.16
C LEU A 387 16.74 -17.90 -12.71
N PRO A 388 18.00 -18.38 -12.62
CA PRO A 388 18.34 -19.76 -12.93
C PRO A 388 17.56 -20.76 -12.08
N LEU A 389 17.42 -20.51 -10.77
CA LEU A 389 16.67 -21.41 -9.88
C LEU A 389 15.17 -21.45 -10.23
N ALA A 390 14.57 -20.31 -10.59
CA ALA A 390 13.16 -20.21 -10.99
C ALA A 390 12.88 -20.94 -12.31
N LEU A 391 13.80 -20.84 -13.28
CA LEU A 391 13.73 -21.61 -14.53
C LEU A 391 13.90 -23.11 -14.27
N TRP A 392 14.84 -23.47 -13.38
CA TRP A 392 15.11 -24.85 -13.02
C TRP A 392 13.94 -25.52 -12.26
N ALA A 393 13.33 -24.77 -11.35
CA ALA A 393 12.18 -25.20 -10.58
C ALA A 393 10.84 -24.94 -11.30
N LEU A 394 10.85 -24.56 -12.58
CA LEU A 394 9.65 -24.25 -13.33
C LEU A 394 8.69 -25.46 -13.36
N GLY A 395 7.40 -25.19 -13.16
CA GLY A 395 6.38 -26.22 -12.96
C GLY A 395 6.42 -26.91 -11.58
N THR A 396 7.37 -26.53 -10.71
CA THR A 396 7.50 -27.05 -9.34
C THR A 396 7.10 -26.00 -8.30
N LYS A 397 7.80 -24.87 -8.26
CA LYS A 397 7.52 -23.70 -7.39
C LYS A 397 7.84 -22.39 -8.11
N GLY A 398 7.08 -21.33 -7.83
CA GLY A 398 7.36 -19.97 -8.31
C GLY A 398 8.25 -19.22 -7.31
N PHE A 399 9.23 -18.48 -7.81
CA PHE A 399 10.12 -17.66 -6.99
C PHE A 399 9.84 -16.17 -7.22
N ALA A 400 9.93 -15.35 -6.17
CA ALA A 400 9.94 -13.90 -6.29
C ALA A 400 11.30 -13.45 -6.84
N VAL A 401 11.30 -12.87 -8.03
CA VAL A 401 12.52 -12.43 -8.73
C VAL A 401 12.80 -10.94 -8.51
N LEU A 402 11.75 -10.11 -8.40
CA LEU A 402 11.88 -8.66 -8.23
C LEU A 402 12.31 -8.28 -6.81
N GLY A 403 13.26 -7.34 -6.67
CA GLY A 403 13.78 -6.88 -5.37
C GLY A 403 12.68 -6.32 -4.46
N LYS A 404 11.78 -5.50 -5.01
CA LYS A 404 10.63 -4.94 -4.29
C LYS A 404 9.75 -6.02 -3.65
N THR A 405 9.37 -7.04 -4.41
CA THR A 405 8.54 -8.16 -3.91
C THR A 405 9.26 -8.98 -2.84
N ARG A 406 10.58 -9.19 -3.00
CA ARG A 406 11.41 -9.89 -2.02
C ARG A 406 11.51 -9.13 -0.69
N LEU A 407 11.74 -7.81 -0.74
CA LEU A 407 11.72 -6.95 0.44
C LEU A 407 10.35 -6.98 1.14
N GLU A 408 9.28 -6.87 0.35
CA GLU A 408 7.92 -6.90 0.85
C GLU A 408 7.59 -8.21 1.59
N ARG A 409 7.95 -9.35 1.00
CA ARG A 409 7.76 -10.67 1.62
C ARG A 409 8.57 -10.80 2.90
N GLU A 410 9.85 -10.43 2.85
CA GLU A 410 10.74 -10.41 4.01
C GLU A 410 10.15 -9.61 5.16
N TYR A 411 9.68 -8.38 4.90
CA TYR A 411 9.09 -7.52 5.91
C TYR A 411 7.78 -8.10 6.48
N THR A 412 6.83 -8.40 5.60
CA THR A 412 5.45 -8.71 6.00
C THR A 412 5.36 -10.08 6.66
N ILE A 413 6.01 -11.10 6.08
CA ILE A 413 5.97 -12.45 6.64
C ILE A 413 6.76 -12.51 7.95
N ASN A 414 7.88 -11.80 8.07
CA ASN A 414 8.59 -11.69 9.34
C ASN A 414 7.69 -11.13 10.45
N ARG A 415 7.04 -9.98 10.20
CA ARG A 415 6.11 -9.36 11.16
C ARG A 415 4.98 -10.31 11.56
N PHE A 416 4.39 -10.99 10.58
CA PHE A 416 3.31 -11.95 10.79
C PHE A 416 3.77 -13.17 11.59
N LEU A 417 4.93 -13.75 11.28
CA LEU A 417 5.48 -14.88 12.03
C LEU A 417 5.84 -14.47 13.46
N SER A 418 6.47 -13.30 13.63
CA SER A 418 6.82 -12.75 14.93
C SER A 418 5.60 -12.54 15.82
N SER A 419 4.50 -12.00 15.29
CA SER A 419 3.25 -11.80 16.05
C SER A 419 2.58 -13.09 16.49
N HIS A 420 2.91 -14.22 15.84
CA HIS A 420 2.45 -15.57 16.20
C HIS A 420 3.50 -16.37 17.00
N GLY A 421 4.52 -15.70 17.54
CA GLY A 421 5.52 -16.31 18.43
C GLY A 421 6.58 -17.17 17.73
N ILE A 422 6.65 -17.13 16.40
CA ILE A 422 7.75 -17.76 15.64
C ILE A 422 8.99 -16.86 15.72
N VAL A 423 10.14 -17.48 15.98
CA VAL A 423 11.40 -16.73 16.17
C VAL A 423 11.96 -16.33 14.80
N VAL A 424 11.99 -15.03 14.56
CA VAL A 424 12.55 -14.39 13.36
C VAL A 424 13.31 -13.13 13.80
N PRO A 425 14.31 -12.64 13.04
CA PRO A 425 15.02 -11.41 13.38
C PRO A 425 14.06 -10.23 13.50
N ARG A 426 14.09 -9.50 14.62
CA ARG A 426 13.30 -8.27 14.75
C ARG A 426 13.72 -7.25 13.70
N ILE A 427 12.73 -6.70 13.00
CA ILE A 427 12.91 -5.62 12.03
C ILE A 427 13.03 -4.28 12.77
N ILE A 428 14.22 -3.70 12.68
CA ILE A 428 14.56 -2.41 13.27
C ILE A 428 13.99 -1.29 12.41
N HIS A 429 14.29 -1.33 11.10
CA HIS A 429 13.93 -0.29 10.14
C HIS A 429 13.85 -0.86 8.73
N VAL A 430 13.21 -0.14 7.82
CA VAL A 430 13.07 -0.47 6.41
C VAL A 430 13.31 0.80 5.61
N SER A 431 14.01 0.73 4.48
CA SER A 431 14.05 1.83 3.51
C SER A 431 13.46 1.31 2.21
N PRO A 432 12.14 1.46 1.98
CA PRO A 432 11.46 0.84 0.85
C PRO A 432 11.98 1.33 -0.49
N THR A 433 12.29 2.62 -0.63
CA THR A 433 12.82 3.20 -1.88
C THR A 433 14.21 2.66 -2.21
N GLU A 434 15.08 2.56 -1.20
CA GLU A 434 16.44 2.02 -1.36
C GLU A 434 16.50 0.49 -1.44
N GLY A 435 15.38 -0.19 -1.17
CA GLY A 435 15.31 -1.64 -1.13
C GLY A 435 16.09 -2.25 0.04
N LEU A 436 16.07 -1.62 1.22
CA LEU A 436 16.84 -2.04 2.40
C LEU A 436 15.94 -2.52 3.54
N ILE A 437 16.38 -3.55 4.26
CA ILE A 437 15.82 -3.91 5.57
C ILE A 437 16.93 -4.03 6.60
N PHE A 438 16.68 -3.47 7.78
CA PHE A 438 17.57 -3.49 8.93
C PHE A 438 16.96 -4.38 10.00
N GLN A 439 17.70 -5.42 10.39
CA GLN A 439 17.30 -6.44 11.33
C GLN A 439 18.31 -6.55 12.46
N GLU A 440 17.89 -7.09 13.59
CA GLU A 440 18.83 -7.46 14.64
C GLU A 440 19.72 -8.63 14.20
N TYR A 441 20.96 -8.67 14.71
CA TYR A 441 21.81 -9.84 14.53
C TYR A 441 21.36 -10.99 15.43
N VAL A 442 21.07 -12.14 14.83
CA VAL A 442 20.71 -13.35 15.57
C VAL A 442 21.96 -14.12 15.97
N GLU A 443 22.23 -14.14 17.28
CA GLU A 443 23.24 -14.99 17.91
C GLU A 443 22.79 -16.45 17.90
N GLY A 444 23.69 -17.36 17.52
CA GLY A 444 23.38 -18.78 17.50
C GLY A 444 24.24 -19.57 16.52
N GLU A 445 24.11 -20.89 16.61
CA GLU A 445 24.78 -21.83 15.72
C GLU A 445 23.96 -22.04 14.44
N SER A 446 24.63 -22.09 13.28
CA SER A 446 23.94 -22.34 12.01
C SER A 446 23.55 -23.80 11.89
N LEU A 447 22.34 -24.07 11.39
CA LEU A 447 21.86 -25.44 11.27
C LEU A 447 22.69 -26.28 10.28
N ILE A 448 23.35 -25.65 9.30
CA ILE A 448 24.32 -26.34 8.42
C ILE A 448 25.49 -26.93 9.21
N GLN A 449 25.98 -26.25 10.25
CA GLN A 449 27.10 -26.73 11.07
C GLN A 449 26.65 -27.92 11.93
N ILE A 450 25.42 -27.86 12.44
CA ILE A 450 24.79 -28.97 13.18
C ILE A 450 24.66 -30.20 12.28
N ILE A 451 24.12 -30.04 11.06
CA ILE A 451 23.97 -31.14 10.10
C ILE A 451 25.33 -31.71 9.70
N ARG A 452 26.34 -30.87 9.43
CA ARG A 452 27.69 -31.35 9.11
C ARG A 452 28.29 -32.16 10.25
N ARG A 453 28.11 -31.74 11.51
CA ARG A 453 28.54 -32.54 12.68
C ARG A 453 27.82 -33.88 12.76
N ILE A 454 26.52 -33.92 12.48
CA ILE A 454 25.77 -35.18 12.39
C ILE A 454 26.36 -36.08 11.29
N CYS A 455 26.67 -35.53 10.12
CA CYS A 455 27.20 -36.29 8.98
C CYS A 455 28.64 -36.78 9.17
N SER A 456 29.46 -36.05 9.93
CA SER A 456 30.88 -36.36 10.17
C SER A 456 31.14 -37.14 11.45
N SER A 457 30.15 -37.29 12.34
CA SER A 457 30.31 -38.04 13.60
C SER A 457 30.36 -39.55 13.35
N SER A 458 31.30 -40.23 13.98
CA SER A 458 31.36 -41.70 14.01
C SER A 458 30.29 -42.31 14.92
N GLU A 459 29.85 -41.56 15.94
CA GLU A 459 28.86 -41.97 16.93
C GLU A 459 27.56 -41.17 16.77
N ASP A 460 26.47 -41.83 17.11
CA ASP A 460 25.12 -41.30 17.04
C ASP A 460 24.90 -40.31 18.21
N ASN A 461 24.74 -39.01 17.90
CA ASN A 461 24.51 -37.97 18.92
C ASN A 461 23.02 -37.56 18.96
N ASP A 462 22.30 -38.09 19.96
CA ASP A 462 20.86 -37.87 20.13
C ASP A 462 20.48 -36.40 20.36
N GLU A 463 21.36 -35.61 20.97
CA GLU A 463 21.13 -34.18 21.18
C GLU A 463 21.07 -33.43 19.83
N LEU A 464 21.99 -33.73 18.90
CA LEU A 464 21.98 -33.12 17.57
C LEU A 464 20.74 -33.51 16.76
N TYR A 465 20.31 -34.78 16.84
CA TYR A 465 19.06 -35.22 16.21
C TYR A 465 17.82 -34.58 16.84
N SER A 466 17.85 -34.27 18.15
CA SER A 466 16.78 -33.53 18.82
C SER A 466 16.60 -32.13 18.24
N VAL A 467 17.67 -31.49 17.75
CA VAL A 467 17.58 -30.20 17.04
C VAL A 467 16.81 -30.36 15.74
N ILE A 468 17.05 -31.42 14.96
CA ILE A 468 16.33 -31.70 13.71
C ILE A 468 14.83 -31.91 13.99
N ARG A 469 14.50 -32.60 15.08
CA ARG A 469 13.11 -32.75 15.54
C ARG A 469 12.48 -31.40 15.91
N LYS A 470 13.22 -30.51 16.59
CA LYS A 470 12.74 -29.13 16.85
C LYS A 470 12.50 -28.36 15.55
N VAL A 471 13.38 -28.49 14.56
CA VAL A 471 13.22 -27.84 13.25
C VAL A 471 11.93 -28.28 12.57
N GLY A 472 11.67 -29.59 12.50
CA GLY A 472 10.41 -30.11 11.96
C GLY A 472 9.19 -29.52 12.68
N LYS A 473 9.24 -29.44 14.02
CA LYS A 473 8.16 -28.86 14.84
C LYS A 473 7.92 -27.38 14.55
N GLU A 474 8.98 -26.57 14.44
CA GLU A 474 8.83 -25.14 14.16
C GLU A 474 8.34 -24.87 12.73
N ILE A 475 8.78 -25.65 11.73
CA ILE A 475 8.26 -25.55 10.36
C ILE A 475 6.77 -25.92 10.31
N ALA A 476 6.35 -26.95 11.05
CA ALA A 476 4.94 -27.30 11.14
C ALA A 476 4.08 -26.16 11.71
N LYS A 477 4.58 -25.43 12.72
CA LYS A 477 3.88 -24.24 13.24
C LYS A 477 3.73 -23.15 12.17
N VAL A 478 4.78 -22.89 11.38
CA VAL A 478 4.72 -21.95 10.24
C VAL A 478 3.66 -22.41 9.23
N HIS A 479 3.63 -23.69 8.88
CA HIS A 479 2.66 -24.25 7.96
C HIS A 479 1.21 -24.19 8.48
N ASN A 480 1.01 -24.30 9.79
CA ASN A 480 -0.32 -24.16 10.41
C ASN A 480 -0.86 -22.73 10.33
N LEU A 481 0.01 -21.74 10.15
CA LEU A 481 -0.36 -20.35 9.83
C LEU A 481 -0.63 -20.14 8.33
N ASN A 482 -0.73 -21.21 7.55
CA ASN A 482 -0.86 -21.20 6.09
C ASN A 482 0.29 -20.44 5.39
N ILE A 483 1.50 -20.49 5.95
CA ILE A 483 2.71 -19.93 5.34
C ILE A 483 3.56 -21.06 4.77
N SER A 484 4.17 -20.83 3.61
CA SER A 484 5.35 -21.57 3.15
C SER A 484 6.57 -20.65 3.18
N LEU A 485 7.71 -21.14 3.63
CA LEU A 485 8.99 -20.42 3.76
C LEU A 485 9.67 -20.18 2.41
N GLY A 486 9.49 -21.07 1.44
CA GLY A 486 10.00 -20.90 0.08
C GLY A 486 11.48 -21.23 -0.10
N ASP A 487 12.37 -20.72 0.76
CA ASP A 487 13.80 -21.06 0.78
C ASP A 487 14.16 -21.76 2.10
N CYS A 488 13.62 -22.96 2.28
CA CYS A 488 13.64 -23.71 3.53
C CYS A 488 14.95 -24.50 3.75
N LYS A 489 16.07 -23.98 3.24
CA LYS A 489 17.39 -24.58 3.39
C LYS A 489 17.90 -24.47 4.83
N PRO A 490 18.71 -25.43 5.30
CA PRO A 490 19.35 -25.34 6.61
C PRO A 490 20.20 -24.07 6.82
N GLU A 491 20.75 -23.50 5.74
CA GLU A 491 21.52 -22.25 5.78
C GLU A 491 20.71 -21.06 6.31
N ASN A 492 19.39 -21.06 6.09
CA ASN A 492 18.48 -19.99 6.50
C ASN A 492 17.92 -20.19 7.92
N MET A 493 18.49 -21.11 8.69
CA MET A 493 18.05 -21.43 10.05
C MET A 493 19.21 -21.40 11.04
N LYS A 494 18.93 -20.87 12.24
CA LYS A 494 19.86 -20.86 13.37
C LYS A 494 19.24 -21.46 14.61
N LEU A 495 20.04 -22.20 15.37
CA LEU A 495 19.75 -22.55 16.76
C LEU A 495 20.25 -21.40 17.65
N THR A 496 19.32 -20.66 18.23
CA THR A 496 19.62 -19.53 19.11
C THR A 496 20.18 -20.03 20.46
N ARG A 497 20.84 -19.15 21.22
CA ARG A 497 21.46 -19.52 22.52
C ARG A 497 20.43 -20.01 23.56
N ASP A 498 19.19 -19.57 23.44
CA ASP A 498 18.04 -20.02 24.25
C ASP A 498 17.37 -21.29 23.67
N GLY A 499 18.00 -21.95 22.69
CA GLY A 499 17.60 -23.28 22.21
C GLY A 499 16.39 -23.29 21.27
N ARG A 500 16.03 -22.15 20.68
CA ARG A 500 14.93 -22.00 19.71
C ARG A 500 15.47 -21.97 18.27
N ILE A 501 14.62 -22.32 17.30
CA ILE A 501 14.97 -22.24 15.88
C ILE A 501 14.53 -20.88 15.35
N CYS A 502 15.48 -20.11 14.81
CA CYS A 502 15.23 -18.83 14.18
C CYS A 502 15.34 -18.94 12.65
N PHE A 503 14.34 -18.42 11.93
CA PHE A 503 14.32 -18.34 10.47
C PHE A 503 14.86 -16.98 10.00
N LEU A 504 15.86 -17.00 9.13
CA LEU A 504 16.62 -15.79 8.80
C LEU A 504 16.26 -15.16 7.46
N ASP A 505 15.81 -15.94 6.47
CA ASP A 505 15.53 -15.45 5.12
C ASP A 505 14.11 -15.85 4.69
N LEU A 506 13.26 -14.84 4.51
CA LEU A 506 11.83 -14.97 4.23
C LEU A 506 11.46 -14.29 2.91
N GLU A 507 12.45 -13.89 2.10
CA GLU A 507 12.22 -13.21 0.82
C GLU A 507 11.44 -14.05 -0.21
N GLN A 508 11.43 -15.38 -0.03
CA GLN A 508 10.68 -16.34 -0.84
C GLN A 508 9.42 -16.86 -0.14
N ALA A 509 9.15 -16.43 1.09
CA ALA A 509 8.00 -16.90 1.85
C ALA A 509 6.69 -16.31 1.30
N GLU A 510 5.61 -17.07 1.44
CA GLU A 510 4.30 -16.69 0.90
C GLU A 510 3.14 -17.34 1.68
N ARG A 511 2.01 -16.61 1.76
CA ARG A 511 0.73 -17.13 2.26
C ARG A 511 0.11 -18.07 1.23
N GLY A 512 -0.35 -19.24 1.67
CA GLY A 512 -0.99 -20.25 0.83
C GLY A 512 -0.05 -20.94 -0.18
N GLY A 513 1.27 -20.87 0.04
CA GLY A 513 2.25 -21.46 -0.87
C GLY A 513 2.42 -22.97 -0.74
N ASP A 514 3.33 -23.52 -1.54
CA ASP A 514 3.65 -24.95 -1.53
C ASP A 514 4.47 -25.31 -0.28
N GLN A 515 3.80 -25.85 0.75
CA GLN A 515 4.39 -26.34 2.00
C GLN A 515 5.16 -27.66 1.82
N VAL A 516 4.81 -28.46 0.80
CA VAL A 516 5.53 -29.71 0.51
C VAL A 516 6.92 -29.39 -0.01
N TRP A 517 7.04 -28.32 -0.79
CA TRP A 517 8.33 -27.80 -1.24
C TRP A 517 9.26 -27.52 -0.06
N ASP A 518 8.80 -26.86 1.00
CA ASP A 518 9.66 -26.49 2.13
C ASP A 518 10.25 -27.73 2.82
N ILE A 519 9.43 -28.77 2.99
CA ILE A 519 9.87 -30.05 3.55
C ILE A 519 10.88 -30.73 2.62
N ALA A 520 10.56 -30.79 1.32
CA ALA A 520 11.42 -31.41 0.32
C ALA A 520 12.77 -30.70 0.24
N GLU A 521 12.76 -29.36 0.18
CA GLU A 521 13.98 -28.56 0.14
C GLU A 521 14.81 -28.75 1.40
N PHE A 522 14.21 -28.69 2.59
CA PHE A 522 14.93 -28.94 3.83
C PHE A 522 15.61 -30.31 3.82
N LEU A 523 14.85 -31.39 3.54
CA LEU A 523 15.34 -32.76 3.64
C LEU A 523 16.36 -33.10 2.55
N TYR A 524 16.03 -32.83 1.28
CA TYR A 524 16.92 -33.16 0.17
C TYR A 524 18.19 -32.32 0.19
N TYR A 525 18.10 -31.03 0.54
CA TYR A 525 19.30 -30.19 0.68
C TYR A 525 20.15 -30.61 1.90
N SER A 526 19.54 -31.06 3.00
CA SER A 526 20.27 -31.68 4.12
C SER A 526 21.00 -32.96 3.68
N GLY A 527 20.35 -33.76 2.81
CA GLY A 527 20.93 -34.97 2.22
C GLY A 527 22.20 -34.72 1.40
N HIS A 528 22.34 -33.55 0.76
CA HIS A 528 23.56 -33.17 0.06
C HIS A 528 24.80 -33.23 0.97
N TYR A 529 24.68 -32.85 2.24
CA TYR A 529 25.79 -32.90 3.20
C TYR A 529 26.08 -34.31 3.73
N ALA A 530 25.19 -35.28 3.49
CA ALA A 530 25.32 -36.67 3.93
C ALA A 530 25.87 -37.60 2.84
N TYR A 531 26.41 -37.06 1.74
CA TYR A 531 26.81 -37.86 0.57
C TYR A 531 27.90 -38.91 0.83
N MET A 532 28.75 -38.72 1.85
CA MET A 532 29.77 -39.69 2.31
C MET A 532 29.36 -40.42 3.60
N SER A 533 28.19 -40.11 4.16
CA SER A 533 27.76 -40.68 5.44
C SER A 533 27.06 -42.03 5.24
N PRO A 534 27.09 -42.93 6.23
CA PRO A 534 26.30 -44.16 6.19
C PRO A 534 24.80 -43.87 5.99
N ILE A 535 24.09 -44.72 5.25
CA ILE A 535 22.65 -44.57 4.93
C ILE A 535 21.77 -44.36 6.18
N LYS A 536 22.19 -44.89 7.35
CA LYS A 536 21.49 -44.66 8.62
C LYS A 536 21.38 -43.17 8.97
N VAL A 537 22.35 -42.34 8.59
CA VAL A 537 22.40 -40.91 8.93
C VAL A 537 21.27 -40.10 8.26
N PRO A 538 21.15 -40.05 6.92
CA PRO A 538 20.04 -39.32 6.27
C PRO A 538 18.67 -39.91 6.63
N LYS A 539 18.59 -41.22 6.87
CA LYS A 539 17.37 -41.86 7.38
C LYS A 539 16.96 -41.28 8.73
N ARG A 540 17.90 -41.23 9.68
CA ARG A 540 17.65 -40.75 11.05
C ARG A 540 17.38 -39.24 11.12
N ILE A 541 18.01 -38.43 10.25
CA ILE A 541 17.66 -37.02 10.05
C ILE A 541 16.19 -36.91 9.63
N THR A 542 15.79 -37.70 8.62
CA THR A 542 14.42 -37.70 8.09
C THR A 542 13.41 -38.15 9.14
N GLU A 543 13.67 -39.24 9.85
CA GLU A 543 12.80 -39.76 10.92
C GLU A 543 12.58 -38.71 12.03
N ASN A 544 13.64 -38.05 12.50
CA ASN A 544 13.53 -37.02 13.53
C ASN A 544 12.78 -35.78 13.03
N PHE A 545 13.04 -35.35 11.80
CA PHE A 545 12.31 -34.24 11.19
C PHE A 545 10.82 -34.55 11.08
N VAL A 546 10.45 -35.71 10.51
CA VAL A 546 9.06 -36.12 10.32
C VAL A 546 8.35 -36.21 11.67
N LYS A 547 8.98 -36.84 12.66
CA LYS A 547 8.46 -36.92 14.02
C LYS A 547 8.18 -35.52 14.59
N GLY A 548 9.13 -34.61 14.46
CA GLY A 548 8.97 -33.22 14.90
C GLY A 548 7.84 -32.48 14.18
N TYR A 549 7.76 -32.65 12.87
CA TYR A 549 6.74 -32.01 12.03
C TYR A 549 5.33 -32.46 12.41
N LEU A 550 5.13 -33.77 12.64
CA LEU A 550 3.86 -34.31 13.10
C LEU A 550 3.52 -33.88 14.53
N GLU A 551 4.51 -33.81 15.43
CA GLU A 551 4.34 -33.27 16.79
C GLU A 551 3.96 -31.78 16.80
N GLY A 552 4.42 -31.03 15.81
CA GLY A 552 3.98 -29.66 15.54
C GLY A 552 2.60 -29.57 14.89
N ARG A 553 1.87 -30.69 14.77
CA ARG A 553 0.57 -30.82 14.10
C ARG A 553 0.62 -30.51 12.60
N GLY A 554 1.77 -30.72 11.97
CA GLY A 554 1.91 -30.57 10.53
C GLY A 554 1.10 -31.64 9.79
N LYS A 555 0.59 -31.30 8.60
CA LYS A 555 -0.22 -32.22 7.78
C LYS A 555 0.60 -33.41 7.30
N ALA A 556 0.23 -34.63 7.71
CA ALA A 556 0.85 -35.88 7.27
C ALA A 556 0.88 -36.03 5.74
N GLU A 557 -0.16 -35.54 5.05
CA GLU A 557 -0.22 -35.53 3.59
C GLU A 557 0.96 -34.79 2.95
N ASN A 558 1.41 -33.68 3.56
CA ASN A 558 2.55 -32.93 3.04
C ASN A 558 3.81 -33.80 3.04
N ILE A 559 4.05 -34.57 4.12
CA ILE A 559 5.17 -35.51 4.23
C ILE A 559 5.05 -36.61 3.17
N ARG A 560 3.85 -37.20 2.99
CA ARG A 560 3.61 -38.25 1.99
C ARG A 560 3.91 -37.78 0.57
N ARG A 561 3.67 -36.50 0.26
CA ARG A 561 3.86 -35.91 -1.07
C ARG A 561 5.32 -35.55 -1.40
N VAL A 562 6.22 -35.53 -0.42
CA VAL A 562 7.66 -35.22 -0.62
C VAL A 562 8.32 -36.19 -1.61
N LYS A 563 7.88 -37.45 -1.66
CA LYS A 563 8.37 -38.48 -2.59
C LYS A 563 7.94 -38.27 -4.06
N SER A 564 7.13 -37.25 -4.34
CA SER A 564 6.69 -36.97 -5.70
C SER A 564 7.89 -36.65 -6.60
N PRO A 565 7.95 -37.22 -7.83
CA PRO A 565 9.00 -36.90 -8.80
C PRO A 565 9.11 -35.39 -9.08
N LYS A 566 8.01 -34.65 -8.93
CA LYS A 566 7.94 -33.18 -9.04
C LYS A 566 9.01 -32.50 -8.17
N TYR A 567 9.24 -32.98 -6.94
CA TYR A 567 10.19 -32.38 -6.01
C TYR A 567 11.58 -33.01 -6.12
N ILE A 568 11.66 -34.34 -6.24
CA ILE A 568 12.93 -35.08 -6.30
C ILE A 568 13.81 -34.60 -7.47
N LYS A 569 13.21 -34.39 -8.65
CA LYS A 569 13.94 -33.99 -9.86
C LYS A 569 14.77 -32.72 -9.70
N VAL A 570 14.38 -31.83 -8.77
CA VAL A 570 15.07 -30.56 -8.56
C VAL A 570 16.43 -30.76 -7.89
N PHE A 571 16.55 -31.81 -7.07
CA PHE A 571 17.74 -32.09 -6.26
C PHE A 571 18.63 -33.20 -6.82
N SER A 572 18.23 -33.88 -7.91
CA SER A 572 18.97 -35.01 -8.49
C SER A 572 20.37 -34.66 -9.02
N PHE A 573 20.65 -33.37 -9.24
CA PHE A 573 21.96 -32.88 -9.69
C PHE A 573 22.95 -32.67 -8.54
N PHE A 574 22.46 -32.45 -7.33
CA PHE A 574 23.29 -32.09 -6.17
C PHE A 574 23.33 -33.19 -5.12
N THR A 575 22.25 -33.95 -4.97
CA THR A 575 22.11 -34.99 -3.94
C THR A 575 22.16 -36.37 -4.59
N PRO A 576 23.02 -37.29 -4.12
CA PRO A 576 23.14 -38.61 -4.72
C PRO A 576 21.80 -39.37 -4.75
N PRO A 577 21.50 -40.14 -5.81
CA PRO A 577 20.22 -40.85 -5.95
C PRO A 577 19.88 -41.79 -4.78
N HIS A 578 20.88 -42.45 -4.21
CA HIS A 578 20.68 -43.34 -3.06
C HIS A 578 20.23 -42.58 -1.80
N ILE A 579 20.71 -41.35 -1.59
CA ILE A 579 20.29 -40.49 -0.47
C ILE A 579 18.87 -39.98 -0.71
N LEU A 580 18.57 -39.52 -1.93
CA LEU A 580 17.22 -39.08 -2.31
C LEU A 580 16.20 -40.21 -2.11
N TYR A 581 16.54 -41.43 -2.54
CA TYR A 581 15.69 -42.60 -2.36
C TYR A 581 15.44 -42.91 -0.87
N VAL A 582 16.49 -42.90 -0.05
CA VAL A 582 16.37 -43.14 1.40
C VAL A 582 15.44 -42.12 2.06
N ILE A 583 15.62 -40.83 1.76
CA ILE A 583 14.77 -39.76 2.29
C ILE A 583 13.31 -39.95 1.86
N ALA A 584 13.07 -40.15 0.55
CA ALA A 584 11.73 -40.31 -0.01
C ALA A 584 11.01 -41.55 0.55
N ASN A 585 11.71 -42.67 0.68
CA ASN A 585 11.17 -43.91 1.23
C ASN A 585 10.86 -43.78 2.74
N THR A 586 11.73 -43.08 3.48
CA THR A 586 11.52 -42.83 4.91
C THR A 586 10.29 -41.97 5.14
N CYS A 587 10.10 -40.91 4.35
CA CYS A 587 8.88 -40.09 4.40
C CYS A 587 7.60 -40.89 4.11
N GLY A 588 7.69 -41.92 3.26
CA GLY A 588 6.59 -42.83 2.98
C GLY A 588 6.26 -43.74 4.16
N LYS A 589 7.27 -44.39 4.75
CA LYS A 589 7.10 -45.40 5.80
C LYS A 589 6.74 -44.82 7.17
N SER A 590 7.26 -43.65 7.53
CA SER A 590 7.04 -43.01 8.84
C SER A 590 5.58 -42.55 9.09
N LEU A 591 4.67 -42.77 8.15
CA LEU A 591 3.24 -42.47 8.27
C LEU A 591 2.36 -43.73 8.33
N ASP A 592 2.94 -44.90 8.05
CA ASP A 592 2.26 -46.20 8.07
C ASP A 592 2.56 -46.98 9.37
N ALA A 593 3.34 -46.38 10.28
CA ALA A 593 3.72 -46.85 11.61
C ALA A 593 3.21 -45.84 12.66
#